data_AF-A0A0M8Q2L9-F1
#
_entry.id   AF-A0A0M8Q2L9-F1
#
_cell.length_a   1.000
_cell.length_b   1.000
_cell.length_c   1.000
_cell.angle_alpha   90.00
_cell.angle_beta   90.00
_cell.angle_gamma   90.00
#
_symmetry.space_group_name_H-M   'P 1'
#
loop_
_entity.id
_entity.type
_entity.pdbx_description
1 polymer ?
#
loop_
_entity_poly.entity_id
_entity_poly.type
_entity_poly.pdbx_seq_one_letter_code
_entity_poly.pdbx_strand_id
1 'polypeptide(L)'
;MSHDLKVGEIREQYVTEHQIWQHLNNFYYRSSVSTSYKYVFFKALLENLYNVDEKLVLSYDQIFYSFTNIYWNLVIHHKLAQSPNNNQFRLGVIASGF
;
A
#
# COMPACT_ATOMS: atom_id res chain seq x y z
N MET A 1 0.86 21.27 -11.08
CA MET A 1 0.85 21.95 -9.77
C MET A 1 1.50 21.01 -8.78
N SER A 2 2.74 21.28 -8.38
CA SER A 2 3.46 20.49 -7.38
C SER A 2 2.97 20.92 -6.00
N HIS A 3 2.44 20.00 -5.20
CA HIS A 3 2.07 20.32 -3.81
C HIS A 3 3.35 20.60 -3.01
N ASP A 4 3.41 21.74 -2.31
CA ASP A 4 4.52 22.11 -1.43
C ASP A 4 4.37 21.34 -0.11
N LEU A 5 4.83 20.08 -0.09
CA LEU A 5 4.67 19.11 1.00
C LEU A 5 5.62 19.38 2.18
N LYS A 6 5.78 20.64 2.58
CA LYS A 6 6.70 20.99 3.68
C LYS A 6 6.09 20.75 5.06
N VAL A 7 4.76 20.81 5.17
CA VAL A 7 4.03 20.61 6.43
C VAL A 7 2.68 19.95 6.14
N GLY A 8 2.37 18.86 6.84
CA GLY A 8 1.04 18.24 6.86
C GLY A 8 0.43 18.43 8.24
N GLU A 9 -0.67 19.16 8.34
CA GLU A 9 -1.42 19.29 9.59
C GLU A 9 -2.33 18.09 9.78
N ILE A 10 -2.20 17.41 10.92
CA ILE A 10 -3.16 16.38 11.33
C ILE A 10 -4.44 17.11 11.72
N ARG A 11 -5.52 16.86 10.98
CA ARG A 11 -6.86 17.29 11.36
C ARG A 11 -7.50 16.19 12.18
N GLU A 12 -7.72 16.44 13.46
CA GLU A 12 -8.55 15.58 14.29
C GLU A 12 -10.00 15.69 13.81
N GLN A 13 -10.38 14.77 12.92
CA GLN A 13 -11.76 14.58 12.50
C GLN A 13 -12.19 13.17 12.92
N TYR A 14 -13.42 13.04 13.39
CA TYR A 14 -14.02 11.73 13.58
C TYR A 14 -14.27 11.10 12.20
N VAL A 15 -13.63 9.97 11.93
CA VAL A 15 -13.76 9.23 10.67
C VAL A 15 -14.48 7.91 10.96
N THR A 16 -15.54 7.64 10.23
CA THR A 16 -16.21 6.33 10.31
C THR A 16 -15.38 5.27 9.58
N GLU A 17 -15.54 4.01 9.96
CA GLU A 17 -14.87 2.89 9.27
C GLU A 17 -15.13 2.90 7.76
N HIS A 18 -16.36 3.22 7.36
CA HIS A 18 -16.74 3.34 5.95
C HIS A 18 -15.92 4.42 5.22
N GLN A 19 -15.70 5.57 5.84
CA GLN A 19 -14.89 6.65 5.27
C GLN A 19 -13.41 6.24 5.17
N ILE A 20 -12.88 5.52 6.16
CA ILE A 20 -11.52 4.95 6.11
C ILE A 20 -11.39 4.03 4.89
N TRP A 21 -12.33 3.10 4.72
CA TRP A 21 -12.35 2.20 3.57
C TRP A 21 -12.49 2.94 2.24
N GLN A 22 -13.33 3.97 2.16
CA GLN A 22 -13.49 4.79 0.96
C GLN A 22 -12.19 5.51 0.58
N HIS A 23 -11.48 6.08 1.56
CA HIS A 23 -10.20 6.74 1.32
C HIS A 23 -9.11 5.77 0.86
N LEU A 24 -9.04 4.60 1.51
CA LEU A 24 -8.13 3.52 1.11
C LEU A 24 -8.43 3.06 -0.32
N ASN A 25 -9.69 2.78 -0.67
CA ASN A 25 -10.09 2.36 -2.01
C ASN A 25 -9.78 3.41 -3.08
N ASN A 26 -9.98 4.69 -2.79
CA ASN A 26 -9.61 5.76 -3.71
C ASN A 26 -8.08 5.86 -3.89
N PHE A 27 -7.30 5.65 -2.82
CA PHE A 27 -5.84 5.54 -2.90
C PHE A 27 -5.42 4.34 -3.77
N TYR A 28 -6.04 3.17 -3.57
CA TYR A 28 -5.84 1.96 -4.38
C TYR A 28 -6.23 2.13 -5.85
N TYR A 29 -7.28 2.90 -6.15
CA TYR A 29 -7.71 3.13 -7.53
C TYR A 29 -6.77 4.08 -8.28
N ARG A 30 -6.23 5.09 -7.60
CA ARG A 30 -5.46 6.17 -8.22
C ARG A 30 -3.97 5.91 -8.32
N SER A 31 -3.42 4.94 -7.58
CA SER A 31 -1.98 4.70 -7.59
C SER A 31 -1.57 3.77 -8.74
N SER A 32 -0.45 4.09 -9.39
CA SER A 32 0.06 3.36 -10.53
C SER A 32 0.58 1.98 -10.12
N VAL A 33 0.46 1.01 -11.03
CA VAL A 33 0.95 -0.37 -10.87
C VAL A 33 2.46 -0.44 -10.58
N SER A 34 3.22 0.60 -10.96
CA SER A 34 4.64 0.75 -10.62
C SER A 34 4.92 1.00 -9.13
N THR A 35 3.88 1.17 -8.30
CA THR A 35 4.00 1.46 -6.87
C THR A 35 3.40 0.37 -5.98
N SER A 36 3.42 -0.89 -6.44
CA SER A 36 2.92 -2.04 -5.66
C SER A 36 3.52 -2.14 -4.26
N TYR A 37 4.75 -1.69 -4.06
CA TYR A 37 5.36 -1.65 -2.72
C TYR A 37 4.59 -0.73 -1.76
N LYS A 38 4.01 0.39 -2.21
CA LYS A 38 3.20 1.29 -1.36
C LYS A 38 1.95 0.59 -0.85
N TYR A 39 1.33 -0.23 -1.70
CA TYR A 39 0.16 -1.03 -1.34
C TYR A 39 0.48 -2.13 -0.35
N VAL A 40 1.57 -2.87 -0.60
CA VAL A 40 2.00 -3.95 0.29
C VAL A 40 2.38 -3.39 1.66
N PHE A 41 3.00 -2.20 1.69
CA PHE A 41 3.29 -1.50 2.94
C PHE A 41 2.03 -1.10 3.71
N PHE A 42 1.03 -0.51 3.05
CA PHE A 42 -0.24 -0.19 3.68
C PHE A 42 -0.97 -1.42 4.19
N LYS A 43 -0.99 -2.52 3.42
CA LYS A 43 -1.57 -3.79 3.86
C LYS A 43 -0.85 -4.36 5.08
N ALA A 44 0.48 -4.32 5.10
CA ALA A 44 1.28 -4.76 6.23
C ALA A 44 0.99 -3.93 7.50
N LEU A 45 0.73 -2.62 7.37
CA LEU A 45 0.29 -1.79 8.49
C LEU A 45 -1.09 -2.20 9.00
N LEU A 46 -2.07 -2.36 8.10
CA LEU A 46 -3.44 -2.74 8.46
C LEU A 46 -3.51 -4.10 9.17
N GLU A 47 -2.76 -5.10 8.69
CA GLU A 47 -2.73 -6.43 9.31
C GLU A 47 -2.12 -6.42 10.71
N ASN A 48 -1.22 -5.47 10.99
CA ASN A 48 -0.58 -5.35 12.29
C ASN A 48 -1.30 -4.42 13.26
N LEU A 49 -2.37 -3.71 12.84
CA LEU A 49 -3.14 -2.83 13.73
C LEU A 49 -3.70 -3.56 14.96
N TYR A 50 -3.98 -4.87 14.84
CA TYR A 50 -4.45 -5.68 15.96
C TYR A 50 -3.32 -6.32 16.80
N ASN A 51 -2.08 -6.18 16.34
CA ASN A 51 -0.88 -6.74 16.97
C ASN A 51 0.04 -5.62 17.50
N VAL A 52 -0.55 -4.55 18.02
CA VAL A 52 0.17 -3.42 18.63
C VAL A 52 0.36 -3.66 20.14
N ASP A 53 1.34 -2.97 20.72
CA ASP A 53 1.49 -2.96 22.18
C ASP A 53 0.42 -2.07 22.87
N GLU A 54 0.45 -2.00 24.19
CA GLU A 54 -0.47 -1.17 25.00
C GLU A 54 -0.40 0.33 24.66
N LYS A 55 0.66 0.77 23.96
CA LYS A 55 0.88 2.15 23.53
C LYS A 55 0.55 2.37 22.06
N LEU A 56 -0.04 1.38 21.39
CA LEU A 56 -0.36 1.39 19.97
C LEU A 56 0.87 1.54 19.06
N VAL A 57 2.02 1.04 19.51
CA VAL A 57 3.29 1.11 18.77
C VAL A 57 3.45 -0.12 17.88
N LEU A 58 3.93 0.13 16.65
CA LEU A 58 4.39 -0.90 15.73
C LEU A 58 5.89 -0.81 15.55
N SER A 59 6.58 -1.94 15.71
CA SER A 59 8.00 -2.01 15.39
C SER A 59 8.22 -2.11 13.88
N TYR A 60 9.36 -1.57 13.42
CA TYR A 60 9.76 -1.70 12.02
C TYR A 60 9.86 -3.17 11.60
N ASP A 61 10.46 -4.03 12.43
CA ASP A 61 10.68 -5.45 12.12
C ASP A 61 9.37 -6.20 11.90
N GLN A 62 8.36 -5.91 12.72
CA GLN A 62 7.03 -6.50 12.59
C GLN A 62 6.37 -6.11 11.26
N ILE A 63 6.40 -4.81 10.90
CA ILE A 63 5.84 -4.34 9.63
C ILE A 63 6.63 -4.92 8.46
N PHE A 64 7.96 -4.93 8.55
CA PHE A 64 8.86 -5.41 7.50
C PHE A 64 8.70 -6.90 7.24
N TYR A 65 8.46 -7.71 8.27
CA TYR A 65 8.19 -9.13 8.14
C TYR A 65 6.88 -9.39 7.38
N SER A 66 5.78 -8.75 7.79
CA SER A 66 4.50 -8.85 7.09
C SER A 66 4.60 -8.34 5.65
N PHE A 67 5.27 -7.21 5.45
CA PHE A 67 5.55 -6.65 4.12
C PHE A 67 6.25 -7.67 3.24
N THR A 68 7.36 -8.24 3.72
CA THR A 68 8.19 -9.17 2.95
C THR A 68 7.41 -10.43 2.61
N ASN A 69 6.63 -10.99 3.54
CA ASN A 69 5.80 -12.17 3.27
C ASN A 69 4.76 -11.91 2.17
N ILE A 70 4.06 -10.77 2.24
CA ILE A 70 3.07 -10.39 1.21
C ILE A 70 3.77 -10.14 -0.13
N TYR A 71 4.88 -9.40 -0.12
CA TYR A 71 5.61 -9.04 -1.33
C TYR A 71 6.25 -10.27 -1.99
N TRP A 72 6.75 -11.21 -1.20
CA TRP A 72 7.33 -12.46 -1.68
C TRP A 72 6.32 -13.30 -2.47
N ASN A 73 5.08 -13.40 -1.98
CA ASN A 73 4.00 -14.06 -2.71
C ASN A 73 3.75 -13.39 -4.08
N LEU A 74 3.83 -12.05 -4.15
CA LEU A 74 3.66 -11.31 -5.40
C LEU A 74 4.83 -11.51 -6.38
N VAL A 75 6.07 -11.52 -5.89
CA VAL A 75 7.26 -11.68 -6.74
C VAL A 75 7.36 -13.10 -7.29
N ILE A 76 7.19 -14.11 -6.44
CA ILE A 76 7.37 -15.52 -6.81
C ILE A 76 6.20 -16.04 -7.67
N HIS A 77 4.96 -15.71 -7.29
CA HIS A 77 3.80 -16.24 -8.03
C HIS A 77 3.42 -15.41 -9.25
N HIS A 78 3.65 -14.08 -9.22
CA HIS A 78 3.17 -13.19 -10.29
C HIS A 78 4.27 -12.58 -11.16
N LYS A 79 5.55 -12.95 -10.96
CA LYS A 79 6.72 -12.49 -11.76
C LYS A 79 6.72 -10.97 -12.01
N LEU A 80 6.28 -10.18 -11.03
CA LEU A 80 6.21 -8.73 -11.16
C LEU A 80 7.63 -8.17 -11.30
N ALA A 81 7.92 -7.56 -12.47
CA ALA A 81 9.17 -6.85 -12.70
C ALA A 81 9.22 -5.63 -11.75
N GLN A 82 10.23 -5.59 -10.88
CA GLN A 82 10.37 -4.58 -9.82
C GLN A 82 10.64 -3.16 -10.36
N SER A 83 10.84 -3.00 -11.66
CA SER A 83 10.97 -1.72 -12.34
C SER A 83 10.39 -1.84 -13.74
N PRO A 84 9.63 -0.83 -14.24
CA PRO A 84 9.39 -0.73 -15.67
C PRO A 84 10.75 -0.43 -16.31
N ASN A 85 11.43 -1.46 -16.83
CA ASN A 85 12.40 -1.21 -17.87
C ASN A 85 11.64 -0.51 -19.00
N ASN A 86 11.96 0.76 -19.23
CA ASN A 86 11.37 1.64 -20.23
C ASN A 86 11.68 1.17 -21.68
N ASN A 87 11.61 -0.12 -21.96
CA ASN A 87 11.88 -0.62 -23.30
C ASN A 87 11.10 -1.86 -23.75
N GLN A 88 10.24 -2.50 -22.95
CA GLN A 88 9.57 -3.70 -23.44
C GLN A 88 8.08 -3.83 -23.06
N PHE A 89 7.28 -3.63 -24.10
CA PHE A 89 6.00 -4.28 -24.44
C PHE A 89 4.75 -3.95 -23.61
N ARG A 90 3.92 -3.12 -24.26
CA ARG A 90 2.46 -3.11 -24.13
C ARG A 90 1.95 -4.55 -24.30
N LEU A 91 1.19 -5.04 -23.33
CA LEU A 91 0.06 -5.94 -23.56
C LEU A 91 -0.89 -5.74 -22.38
N GLY A 92 -2.02 -5.10 -22.65
CA GLY A 92 -3.10 -5.01 -21.70
C GLY A 92 -3.63 -6.40 -21.40
N VAL A 93 -3.71 -6.75 -20.13
CA VAL A 93 -4.69 -7.70 -19.64
C VAL A 93 -5.41 -7.03 -18.49
N ILE A 94 -6.71 -6.97 -18.70
CA ILE A 94 -7.76 -6.30 -17.96
C ILE A 94 -7.80 -6.80 -16.52
N ALA A 95 -7.98 -5.85 -15.60
CA ALA A 95 -8.48 -6.12 -14.27
C ALA A 95 -9.85 -6.79 -14.37
N SER A 96 -9.91 -8.08 -14.06
CA SER A 96 -11.15 -8.81 -13.82
C SER A 96 -10.83 -9.93 -12.83
N GLY A 97 -11.21 -9.72 -11.57
CA GLY A 97 -11.10 -10.72 -10.51
C GLY A 97 -10.56 -10.21 -9.19
N PHE A 98 -11.11 -9.12 -8.66
CA PHE A 98 -11.34 -8.92 -7.22
C PHE A 98 -12.57 -8.02 -7.05
#